data_AF-A0A9X8R0R1-F1
#
_entry.id   AF-A0A9X8R0R1-F1
#
_cell.length_a   1.000
_cell.length_b   1.000
_cell.length_c   1.000
_cell.angle_alpha   90.00
_cell.angle_beta   90.00
_cell.angle_gamma   90.00
#
_symmetry.space_group_name_H-M   'P 1'
#
loop_
_entity.id
_entity.type
_entity.pdbx_description
1 polymer ?
#
loop_
_entity_poly.entity_id
_entity_poly.type
_entity_poly.pdbx_seq_one_letter_code
_entity_poly.pdbx_strand_id
1 'polypeptide(L)'
;MAHVLERMGLDQVGTHGTTAALALLNDAVKKGGMMACSRVGGLSGSFIPVSEDKGMIDAVHSGAISMDKLEAMTSICSVGFDMIAIPGDTSAELIAGMIADEAAIGMMNHKTTASRLIPVPGTKPGDEVNFGGLLGYAPVIPVNTVGNDEFIHRGGFIPAPVHGFRN
;
A
#
# COMPACT_ATOMS: atom_id res chain seq x y z
N MET A 1 8.10 -11.58 0.38
CA MET A 1 8.41 -10.31 1.08
C MET A 1 8.19 -10.43 2.57
N ALA A 2 7.02 -10.87 3.05
CA ALA A 2 6.70 -10.98 4.47
C ALA A 2 7.79 -11.71 5.27
N HIS A 3 8.17 -12.92 4.82
CA HIS A 3 9.22 -13.70 5.46
C HIS A 3 10.59 -12.99 5.52
N VAL A 4 10.92 -12.12 4.56
CA VAL A 4 12.19 -11.38 4.60
C VAL A 4 12.18 -10.38 5.75
N LEU A 5 11.07 -9.67 5.92
CA LEU A 5 10.90 -8.71 7.01
C LEU A 5 10.85 -9.43 8.37
N GLU A 6 10.21 -10.60 8.44
CA GLU A 6 10.20 -11.41 9.67
C GLU A 6 11.59 -11.92 10.03
N ARG A 7 12.41 -12.32 9.05
CA ARG A 7 13.81 -12.69 9.26
C ARG A 7 14.71 -11.53 9.69
N MET A 8 14.27 -10.28 9.51
CA MET A 8 14.96 -9.11 10.08
C MET A 8 14.70 -8.93 11.59
N GLY A 9 13.86 -9.78 12.20
CA GLY A 9 13.56 -9.78 13.63
C GLY A 9 12.14 -9.34 13.98
N LEU A 10 11.20 -9.37 13.03
CA LEU A 10 9.77 -9.16 13.31
C LEU A 10 9.10 -10.52 13.51
N ASP A 11 8.25 -10.63 14.52
CA ASP A 11 7.48 -11.87 14.74
C ASP A 11 6.41 -12.08 13.65
N GLN A 12 5.84 -10.98 13.15
CA GLN A 12 4.91 -10.99 12.04
C GLN A 12 4.95 -9.66 11.29
N VAL A 13 4.87 -9.70 9.96
CA VAL A 13 4.72 -8.49 9.15
C VAL A 13 3.44 -7.73 9.51
N GLY A 14 3.50 -6.40 9.54
CA GLY A 14 2.39 -5.52 9.96
C GLY A 14 2.56 -4.96 11.37
N THR A 15 3.36 -5.61 12.22
CA THR A 15 3.69 -5.07 13.55
C THR A 15 4.48 -3.75 13.50
N HIS A 16 4.66 -3.11 14.66
CA HIS A 16 5.53 -1.94 14.80
C HIS A 16 6.96 -2.27 14.35
N GLY A 17 7.61 -1.34 13.66
CA GLY A 17 8.93 -1.59 13.05
C GLY A 17 8.88 -2.17 11.63
N THR A 18 7.74 -2.74 11.19
CA THR A 18 7.59 -3.25 9.79
C THR A 18 7.96 -2.20 8.74
N THR A 19 7.49 -0.95 8.91
CA THR A 19 7.77 0.14 7.98
C THR A 19 9.27 0.50 7.95
N ALA A 20 9.96 0.43 9.09
CA ALA A 20 11.40 0.69 9.18
C ALA A 20 12.22 -0.45 8.55
N ALA A 21 11.84 -1.71 8.82
CA ALA A 21 12.45 -2.87 8.18
C ALA A 21 12.27 -2.84 6.66
N LEU A 22 11.09 -2.43 6.20
CA LEU A 22 10.80 -2.22 4.79
C LEU A 22 11.69 -1.11 4.18
N ALA A 23 11.89 0.00 4.89
CA ALA A 23 12.76 1.08 4.43
C ALA A 23 14.20 0.62 4.26
N LEU A 24 14.72 -0.13 5.24
CA LEU A 24 16.05 -0.73 5.18
C LEU A 24 16.19 -1.67 3.97
N LEU A 25 15.21 -2.55 3.77
CA LEU A 25 15.20 -3.48 2.63
C LEU A 25 15.16 -2.73 1.29
N ASN A 26 14.28 -1.74 1.16
CA ASN A 26 14.09 -1.01 -0.09
C ASN A 26 15.34 -0.19 -0.44
N ASP A 27 15.97 0.46 0.53
CA ASP A 27 17.23 1.19 0.34
C ASP A 27 18.38 0.26 -0.08
N ALA A 28 18.51 -0.90 0.56
CA ALA A 28 19.51 -1.91 0.19
C ALA A 28 19.31 -2.41 -1.24
N VAL A 29 18.07 -2.71 -1.65
CA VAL A 29 17.74 -3.16 -3.01
C VAL A 29 18.02 -2.06 -4.04
N LYS A 30 17.65 -0.81 -3.74
CA LYS A 30 17.91 0.34 -4.63
C LYS A 30 19.41 0.56 -4.83
N LYS A 31 20.19 0.54 -3.75
CA LYS A 31 21.66 0.67 -3.81
C LYS A 31 22.29 -0.48 -4.57
N GLY A 32 21.86 -1.72 -4.31
CA GLY A 32 22.31 -2.89 -5.07
C GLY A 32 22.01 -2.78 -6.57
N GLY A 33 20.80 -2.34 -6.92
CA GLY A 33 20.39 -2.10 -8.31
C GLY A 33 21.22 -1.01 -9.00
N MET A 34 21.48 0.11 -8.32
CA MET A 34 22.34 1.18 -8.84
C MET A 34 23.79 0.73 -9.04
N MET A 35 24.32 -0.13 -8.16
CA MET A 35 25.68 -0.65 -8.28
C MET A 35 25.84 -1.66 -9.42
N ALA A 36 24.79 -2.42 -9.76
CA ALA A 36 24.84 -3.48 -10.76
C ALA A 36 24.68 -2.99 -12.21
N CYS A 37 24.05 -1.84 -12.44
CA CYS A 37 23.64 -1.40 -13.78
C CYS A 37 24.02 0.05 -14.07
N SER A 38 24.82 0.28 -15.11
CA SER A 38 25.17 1.64 -15.60
C SER A 38 24.24 2.16 -16.71
N ARG A 39 23.37 1.31 -17.28
CA ARG A 39 22.57 1.62 -18.49
C ARG A 39 21.14 1.03 -18.52
N VAL A 40 20.67 0.41 -17.44
CA VAL A 40 19.36 -0.27 -17.42
C VAL A 40 18.35 0.55 -16.62
N GLY A 41 17.28 0.98 -17.27
CA GLY A 41 16.08 1.49 -16.59
C GLY A 41 15.23 0.33 -16.08
N GLY A 42 14.79 0.38 -14.83
CA GLY A 42 13.93 -0.62 -14.20
C GLY A 42 13.48 -0.18 -12.81
N LEU A 43 12.35 -0.71 -12.33
CA LEU A 43 11.80 -0.40 -11.00
C LEU A 43 12.58 -1.20 -9.93
N SER A 44 13.60 -0.59 -9.32
CA SER A 44 14.29 -1.18 -8.17
C SER A 44 13.53 -0.81 -6.89
N GLY A 45 12.67 -1.70 -6.41
CA GLY A 45 11.74 -1.38 -5.34
C GLY A 45 11.12 -2.59 -4.66
N SER A 46 10.83 -2.46 -3.36
CA SER A 46 9.97 -3.39 -2.64
C SER A 46 8.51 -3.13 -2.98
N PHE A 47 7.80 -4.20 -3.34
CA PHE A 47 6.38 -4.21 -3.63
C PHE A 47 5.60 -4.90 -2.48
N ILE A 48 4.37 -4.47 -2.18
CA ILE A 48 3.53 -5.02 -1.09
C ILE A 48 2.41 -5.86 -1.73
N PRO A 49 2.62 -7.18 -1.94
CA PRO A 49 1.75 -8.03 -2.75
C PRO A 49 0.68 -8.65 -1.85
N VAL A 50 -0.32 -7.89 -1.39
CA VAL A 50 -1.27 -8.43 -0.40
C VAL A 50 -2.02 -9.65 -0.95
N SER A 51 -2.34 -9.70 -2.23
CA SER A 51 -2.99 -10.86 -2.87
C SER A 51 -2.02 -11.93 -3.38
N GLU A 52 -0.72 -11.67 -3.44
CA GLU A 52 0.26 -12.58 -4.07
C GLU A 52 1.27 -13.18 -3.08
N ASP A 53 1.41 -12.62 -1.88
CA ASP A 53 2.30 -13.10 -0.82
C ASP A 53 1.50 -13.73 0.31
N LYS A 54 1.64 -15.06 0.48
CA LYS A 54 0.93 -15.80 1.54
C LYS A 54 1.15 -15.22 2.94
N GLY A 55 2.35 -14.76 3.27
CA GLY A 55 2.62 -14.18 4.59
C GLY A 55 1.93 -12.83 4.79
N MET A 56 1.70 -12.08 3.71
CA MET A 56 0.87 -10.87 3.76
C MET A 56 -0.61 -11.20 3.98
N ILE A 57 -1.13 -12.22 3.29
CA ILE A 57 -2.51 -12.70 3.48
C ILE A 57 -2.71 -13.16 4.93
N ASP A 58 -1.79 -13.97 5.44
CA ASP A 58 -1.84 -14.47 6.82
C ASP A 58 -1.78 -13.31 7.85
N ALA A 59 -1.01 -12.25 7.56
CA ALA A 59 -0.93 -11.05 8.39
C ALA A 59 -2.17 -10.15 8.32
N VAL A 60 -2.87 -10.12 7.18
CA VAL A 60 -4.19 -9.48 7.09
C VAL A 60 -5.23 -10.28 7.89
N HIS A 61 -5.23 -11.61 7.75
CA HIS A 61 -6.13 -12.49 8.51
C HIS A 61 -5.92 -12.42 10.03
N SER A 62 -4.67 -12.27 10.49
CA SER A 62 -4.38 -12.07 11.91
C SER A 62 -4.73 -10.66 12.42
N GLY A 63 -5.07 -9.73 11.51
CA GLY A 63 -5.30 -8.32 11.83
C GLY A 63 -4.03 -7.51 12.07
N ALA A 64 -2.83 -8.10 11.84
CA ALA A 64 -1.56 -7.40 11.97
C ALA A 64 -1.37 -6.34 10.88
N ILE A 65 -1.96 -6.55 9.69
CA ILE A 65 -2.01 -5.57 8.61
C ILE A 65 -3.42 -4.99 8.51
N SER A 66 -3.54 -3.70 8.84
CA SER A 66 -4.72 -2.88 8.58
C SER A 66 -4.55 -2.02 7.33
N MET A 67 -5.62 -1.37 6.87
CA MET A 67 -5.57 -0.41 5.77
C MET A 67 -4.56 0.73 6.04
N ASP A 68 -4.63 1.34 7.23
CA ASP A 68 -3.69 2.39 7.65
C ASP A 68 -2.24 1.88 7.70
N LYS A 69 -2.04 0.61 8.04
CA LYS A 69 -0.70 0.02 8.04
C LYS A 69 -0.17 -0.15 6.62
N LEU A 70 -1.01 -0.56 5.68
CA LEU A 70 -0.65 -0.64 4.27
C LEU A 70 -0.28 0.75 3.74
N GLU A 71 -1.09 1.77 4.03
CA GLU A 71 -0.81 3.17 3.70
C GLU A 71 0.53 3.64 4.29
N ALA A 72 0.79 3.36 5.57
CA ALA A 72 2.08 3.68 6.17
C ALA A 72 3.24 2.96 5.46
N MET A 73 3.04 1.73 5.00
CA MET A 73 4.05 1.00 4.23
C MET A 73 4.19 1.55 2.80
N THR A 74 3.12 2.10 2.20
CA THR A 74 3.21 2.73 0.87
C THR A 74 4.13 3.92 0.89
N SER A 75 4.22 4.68 1.98
CA SER A 75 5.17 5.80 2.11
C SER A 75 6.62 5.44 1.77
N ILE A 76 6.99 4.17 1.93
CA ILE A 76 8.32 3.63 1.67
C ILE A 76 8.37 2.76 0.40
N CYS A 77 7.31 2.02 0.09
CA CYS A 77 7.28 1.10 -1.04
C CYS A 77 7.30 1.84 -2.39
N SER A 78 7.52 1.13 -3.50
CA SER A 78 7.68 1.78 -4.81
C SER A 78 6.41 1.87 -5.66
N VAL A 79 5.29 1.29 -5.21
CA VAL A 79 4.07 1.13 -6.05
C VAL A 79 2.85 1.81 -5.43
N GLY A 80 2.51 1.54 -4.18
CA GLY A 80 1.30 2.07 -3.52
C GLY A 80 0.33 0.96 -3.13
N PHE A 81 -0.97 1.26 -3.06
CA PHE A 81 -2.00 0.24 -2.86
C PHE A 81 -2.09 -0.63 -4.09
N ASP A 82 -1.90 -1.94 -3.91
CA ASP A 82 -1.95 -2.87 -5.01
C ASP A 82 -2.73 -4.14 -4.69
N MET A 83 -3.72 -4.44 -5.54
CA MET A 83 -4.67 -5.54 -5.37
C MET A 83 -5.34 -5.56 -3.99
N ILE A 84 -5.77 -4.40 -3.50
CA ILE A 84 -6.45 -4.33 -2.21
C ILE A 84 -7.95 -4.52 -2.43
N ALA A 85 -8.46 -5.68 -2.00
CA ALA A 85 -9.89 -5.95 -1.98
C ALA A 85 -10.55 -5.23 -0.80
N ILE A 86 -11.60 -4.44 -1.09
CA ILE A 86 -12.37 -3.69 -0.10
C ILE A 86 -13.86 -4.04 -0.21
N PRO A 87 -14.69 -3.80 0.83
CA PRO A 87 -16.11 -4.06 0.78
C PRO A 87 -16.78 -3.33 -0.39
N GLY A 88 -17.65 -4.01 -1.12
CA GLY A 88 -18.30 -3.46 -2.32
C GLY A 88 -19.29 -2.33 -2.04
N ASP A 89 -19.68 -2.13 -0.78
CA ASP A 89 -20.50 -1.02 -0.30
C ASP A 89 -19.68 0.20 0.15
N THR A 90 -18.35 0.18 -0.01
CA THR A 90 -17.50 1.35 0.21
C THR A 90 -17.91 2.48 -0.74
N SER A 91 -18.19 3.67 -0.20
CA SER A 91 -18.65 4.81 -1.01
C SER A 91 -17.57 5.33 -1.96
N ALA A 92 -18.00 6.01 -3.02
CA ALA A 92 -17.09 6.62 -3.98
C ALA A 92 -16.21 7.70 -3.33
N GLU A 93 -16.74 8.43 -2.36
CA GLU A 93 -16.05 9.46 -1.60
C GLU A 93 -14.94 8.86 -0.74
N LEU A 94 -15.19 7.74 -0.07
CA LEU A 94 -14.16 7.03 0.71
C LEU A 94 -13.04 6.51 -0.20
N ILE A 95 -13.39 5.91 -1.34
CA ILE A 95 -12.40 5.46 -2.33
C ILE A 95 -11.59 6.65 -2.87
N ALA A 96 -12.23 7.78 -3.18
CA ALA A 96 -11.56 8.99 -3.62
C ALA A 96 -10.61 9.55 -2.54
N GLY A 97 -10.99 9.45 -1.26
CA GLY A 97 -10.14 9.77 -0.12
C GLY A 97 -8.87 8.94 -0.09
N MET A 98 -9.00 7.61 -0.17
CA MET A 98 -7.85 6.69 -0.19
C MET A 98 -6.89 6.99 -1.35
N ILE A 99 -7.43 7.31 -2.54
CA ILE A 99 -6.61 7.70 -3.70
C ILE A 99 -5.93 9.04 -3.44
N ALA A 100 -6.62 10.00 -2.84
CA ALA A 100 -6.06 11.32 -2.51
C ALA A 100 -4.91 11.21 -1.49
N ASP A 101 -5.05 10.35 -0.47
CA ASP A 101 -4.02 10.09 0.53
C ASP A 101 -2.77 9.45 -0.12
N GLU A 102 -2.96 8.42 -0.95
CA GLU A 102 -1.85 7.76 -1.67
C GLU A 102 -1.18 8.71 -2.68
N ALA A 103 -1.94 9.59 -3.31
CA ALA A 103 -1.40 10.65 -4.16
C ALA A 103 -0.61 11.69 -3.35
N ALA A 104 -1.09 12.09 -2.18
CA ALA A 104 -0.39 13.01 -1.28
C ALA A 104 0.94 12.42 -0.79
N ILE A 105 0.95 11.14 -0.39
CA ILE A 105 2.16 10.39 -0.06
C ILE A 105 3.15 10.43 -1.21
N GLY A 106 2.68 10.20 -2.45
CA GLY A 106 3.49 10.26 -3.65
C GLY A 106 4.11 11.64 -3.89
N MET A 107 3.27 12.69 -3.85
CA MET A 107 3.68 14.08 -4.06
C MET A 107 4.69 14.56 -3.02
N MET A 108 4.45 14.27 -1.73
CA MET A 108 5.31 14.71 -0.63
C MET A 108 6.65 13.99 -0.61
N ASN A 109 6.69 12.72 -1.00
CA ASN A 109 7.90 11.91 -0.98
C ASN A 109 8.63 11.86 -2.34
N HIS A 110 8.17 12.61 -3.35
CA HIS A 110 8.70 12.58 -4.72
C HIS A 110 8.81 11.16 -5.29
N LYS A 111 7.79 10.34 -5.03
CA LYS A 111 7.74 8.96 -5.51
C LYS A 111 6.50 8.75 -6.37
N THR A 112 6.59 7.82 -7.29
CA THR A 112 5.41 7.32 -8.00
C THR A 112 4.59 6.47 -7.05
N THR A 113 3.29 6.73 -7.02
CA THR A 113 2.29 5.92 -6.32
C THR A 113 1.19 5.52 -7.28
N ALA A 114 0.47 4.47 -6.92
CA ALA A 114 -0.63 3.88 -7.64
C ALA A 114 -1.64 3.35 -6.63
N SER A 115 -2.90 3.31 -7.04
CA SER A 115 -3.98 2.80 -6.21
C SER A 115 -4.82 1.82 -7.03
N ARG A 116 -4.64 0.53 -6.77
CA ARG A 116 -5.48 -0.55 -7.29
C ARG A 116 -6.35 -1.11 -6.16
N LEU A 117 -7.43 -0.38 -5.88
CA LEU A 117 -8.50 -0.76 -4.96
C LEU A 117 -9.58 -1.54 -5.74
N ILE A 118 -10.08 -2.63 -5.17
CA ILE A 118 -11.07 -3.50 -5.80
C ILE A 118 -12.28 -3.62 -4.86
N PRO A 119 -13.33 -2.78 -5.05
CA PRO A 119 -14.59 -2.94 -4.33
C PRO A 119 -15.28 -4.21 -4.80
N VAL A 120 -15.49 -5.18 -3.90
CA VAL A 120 -16.09 -6.48 -4.26
C VAL A 120 -17.54 -6.56 -3.80
N PRO A 121 -18.54 -6.58 -4.72
CA PRO A 121 -19.95 -6.58 -4.38
C PRO A 121 -20.35 -7.76 -3.48
N GLY A 122 -21.16 -7.49 -2.46
CA GLY A 122 -21.74 -8.52 -1.59
C GLY A 122 -20.78 -9.16 -0.59
N THR A 123 -19.55 -8.65 -0.49
CA THR A 123 -18.54 -9.14 0.47
C THR A 123 -18.49 -8.29 1.72
N LYS A 124 -17.95 -8.87 2.80
CA LYS A 124 -17.69 -8.24 4.09
C LYS A 124 -16.21 -8.36 4.44
N PRO A 125 -15.68 -7.49 5.33
CA PRO A 125 -14.32 -7.65 5.84
C PRO A 125 -14.06 -9.06 6.37
N GLY A 126 -12.95 -9.67 5.94
CA GLY A 126 -12.57 -11.04 6.25
C GLY A 126 -13.05 -12.09 5.25
N ASP A 127 -13.95 -11.75 4.32
CA ASP A 127 -14.27 -12.65 3.21
C ASP A 127 -13.07 -12.80 2.27
N GLU A 128 -12.97 -13.94 1.59
CA GLU A 128 -11.92 -14.21 0.62
C GLU A 128 -12.48 -14.16 -0.81
N VAL A 129 -11.81 -13.43 -1.69
CA VAL A 129 -12.23 -13.24 -3.08
C VAL A 129 -11.23 -13.91 -3.99
N ASN A 130 -11.72 -14.79 -4.87
CA ASN A 130 -10.91 -15.45 -5.89
C ASN A 130 -11.11 -14.75 -7.24
N PHE A 131 -10.08 -14.06 -7.71
CA PHE A 131 -10.10 -13.37 -9.01
C PHE A 131 -9.80 -14.31 -10.17
N GLY A 132 -9.37 -15.55 -9.89
CA GLY A 132 -9.02 -16.56 -10.87
C GLY A 132 -7.72 -16.26 -11.62
N GLY A 133 -7.19 -17.28 -12.30
CA GLY A 133 -6.00 -17.17 -13.15
C GLY A 133 -4.77 -16.63 -12.41
N LEU A 134 -4.13 -15.60 -12.97
CA LEU A 134 -2.90 -14.98 -12.44
C LEU A 134 -3.15 -13.98 -11.30
N LEU A 135 -4.40 -13.54 -11.09
CA LEU A 135 -4.74 -12.51 -10.10
C LEU A 135 -4.94 -13.07 -8.69
N GLY A 136 -5.00 -14.40 -8.56
CA GLY A 136 -4.99 -15.08 -7.27
C GLY A 136 -6.22 -14.82 -6.40
N TYR A 137 -6.01 -14.86 -5.10
CA TYR A 137 -7.02 -14.64 -4.07
C TYR A 137 -6.60 -13.46 -3.19
N ALA A 138 -7.57 -12.70 -2.70
CA ALA A 138 -7.30 -11.61 -1.77
C ALA A 138 -8.34 -11.59 -0.64
N PRO A 139 -7.89 -11.38 0.61
CA PRO A 139 -8.80 -11.09 1.71
C PRO A 139 -9.41 -9.68 1.55
N VAL A 140 -10.70 -9.55 1.85
CA VAL A 140 -11.38 -8.25 1.91
C VAL A 140 -10.97 -7.54 3.20
N ILE A 141 -10.32 -6.39 3.08
CA ILE A 141 -9.78 -5.63 4.20
C ILE A 141 -10.84 -4.64 4.71
N PRO A 142 -11.03 -4.51 6.04
CA PRO A 142 -11.91 -3.47 6.57
C PRO A 142 -11.42 -2.06 6.21
N VAL A 143 -12.36 -1.18 5.91
CA VAL A 143 -12.11 0.23 5.62
C VAL A 143 -12.76 1.11 6.69
N ASN A 144 -12.19 2.30 6.92
CA ASN A 144 -12.82 3.29 7.79
C ASN A 144 -14.08 3.85 7.11
N THR A 145 -15.18 3.95 7.86
CA THR A 145 -16.48 4.39 7.36
C THR A 145 -16.84 5.81 7.79
N VAL A 146 -15.93 6.53 8.48
CA VAL A 146 -16.13 7.93 8.83
C VAL A 146 -16.13 8.77 7.55
N GLY A 147 -17.17 9.57 7.35
CA GLY A 147 -17.40 10.30 6.09
C GLY A 147 -16.34 11.37 5.80
N ASN A 148 -16.07 11.55 4.50
CA ASN A 148 -15.14 12.53 3.93
C ASN A 148 -15.76 13.34 2.78
N ASP A 149 -17.09 13.30 2.65
CA ASP A 149 -17.86 13.84 1.52
C ASP A 149 -17.57 15.31 1.26
N GLU A 150 -17.54 16.13 2.32
CA GLU A 150 -17.29 17.57 2.20
C GLU A 150 -15.88 17.86 1.67
N PHE A 151 -14.89 17.00 1.98
CA PHE A 151 -13.53 17.18 1.48
C PHE A 151 -13.45 16.85 -0.01
N ILE A 152 -14.03 15.72 -0.43
CA ILE A 152 -14.01 15.27 -1.83
C ILE A 152 -14.81 16.21 -2.73
N HIS A 153 -16.00 16.66 -2.29
CA HIS A 153 -16.85 17.55 -3.07
C HIS A 153 -16.33 18.98 -3.20
N ARG A 154 -15.31 19.40 -2.43
CA ARG A 154 -14.65 20.71 -2.64
C ARG A 154 -14.07 20.82 -4.05
N GLY A 155 -13.63 19.71 -4.63
CA GLY A 155 -13.00 19.69 -5.95
C GLY A 155 -11.81 20.65 -6.07
N GLY A 156 -11.48 21.02 -7.31
CA GLY A 156 -10.39 21.95 -7.59
C GLY A 156 -9.02 21.28 -7.72
N PHE A 157 -7.97 21.97 -7.27
CA PHE A 157 -6.57 21.58 -7.46
C PHE A 157 -5.77 21.69 -6.17
N ILE A 158 -5.13 20.60 -5.76
CA ILE A 158 -4.17 20.62 -4.65
C ILE A 158 -2.85 21.18 -5.18
N PRO A 159 -2.36 22.33 -4.64
CA PRO A 159 -1.13 22.96 -5.12
C PRO A 159 0.10 22.11 -4.82
N ALA A 160 1.15 22.30 -5.62
CA ALA A 160 2.42 21.60 -5.43
C ALA A 160 3.03 21.90 -4.05
N PRO A 161 3.66 20.90 -3.40
CA PRO A 161 4.27 21.09 -2.08
C PRO A 161 5.47 22.04 -2.13
N VAL A 162 5.82 22.64 -0.98
CA VAL A 162 7.02 23.48 -0.86
C VAL A 162 8.24 22.58 -0.70
N HIS A 163 9.18 22.65 -1.65
CA HIS A 163 10.31 21.71 -1.74
C HIS A 163 11.52 22.13 -0.88
N GLY A 164 11.59 23.39 -0.41
CA GLY A 164 12.79 24.00 0.17
C GLY A 164 12.86 24.03 1.70
N PHE A 165 11.74 23.84 2.41
CA PHE A 165 11.71 23.81 3.87
C PHE A 165 11.42 22.38 4.34
N ARG A 166 12.47 21.55 4.36
CA ARG A 166 12.43 20.22 4.98
C ARG A 166 12.83 20.39 6.45
N ASN A 167 11.89 20.14 7.38
CA ASN A 167 12.16 20.06 8.81
C ASN A 167 12.83 18.74 9.18
#